data_AF-A0A2V7HRZ1-F1
#
_entry.id   AF-A0A2V7HRZ1-F1
#
_cell.length_a   1.000
_cell.length_b   1.000
_cell.length_c   1.000
_cell.angle_alpha   90.00
_cell.angle_beta   90.00
_cell.angle_gamma   90.00
#
_symmetry.space_group_name_H-M   'P 1'
#
loop_
_entity.id
_entity.type
_entity.pdbx_description
1 polymer ?
#
loop_
_entity_poly.entity_id
_entity_poly.type
_entity_poly.pdbx_seq_one_letter_code
_entity_poly.pdbx_strand_id
1 'polypeptide(L)'
;MRDKRGAVLVGLTVAMLALAAAGPAGAACEPDKVATKYPGLAGKTLKVGLDPTLPPVMYRDPKDPSKIVGQDPDMVDAAMKCLGLKYELVGLD
;
A
#
# COMPACT_ATOMS: atom_id res chain seq x y z
N MET A 1 -36.81 27.23 -27.17
CA MET A 1 -35.75 27.24 -26.12
C MET A 1 -36.02 26.29 -24.94
N ARG A 2 -37.02 25.39 -25.03
CA ARG A 2 -37.45 24.52 -23.92
C ARG A 2 -36.71 23.16 -23.93
N ASP A 3 -36.22 22.74 -25.09
CA ASP A 3 -35.53 21.46 -25.33
C ASP A 3 -34.10 21.43 -24.78
N LYS A 4 -33.42 22.58 -24.77
CA LYS A 4 -32.05 22.70 -24.25
C LYS A 4 -31.97 22.55 -22.72
N ARG A 5 -33.06 22.86 -22.00
CA ARG A 5 -33.10 22.79 -20.53
C ARG A 5 -33.25 21.35 -20.02
N GLY A 6 -33.98 20.50 -20.75
CA GLY A 6 -34.12 19.07 -20.43
C GLY A 6 -32.83 18.28 -20.66
N ALA A 7 -32.12 18.58 -21.75
CA ALA A 7 -30.83 17.96 -22.05
C ALA A 7 -29.74 18.31 -21.01
N VAL A 8 -29.76 19.53 -20.47
CA VAL A 8 -28.82 19.96 -19.43
C VAL A 8 -29.07 19.26 -18.09
N LEU A 9 -30.34 19.07 -17.70
CA LEU A 9 -30.69 18.39 -16.45
C LEU A 9 -30.35 16.89 -16.48
N VAL A 10 -30.58 16.22 -17.62
CA VAL A 10 -30.22 14.80 -17.80
C VAL A 10 -28.69 14.63 -17.83
N GLY A 11 -27.98 15.53 -18.52
CA GLY A 11 -26.51 15.50 -18.56
C GLY A 11 -25.87 15.66 -17.18
N LEU A 12 -26.44 16.51 -16.32
CA LEU A 12 -25.93 16.74 -14.97
C LEU A 12 -26.09 15.51 -14.07
N THR A 13 -27.23 14.81 -14.17
CA THR A 13 -27.47 13.58 -13.39
C THR A 13 -26.54 12.43 -13.79
N VAL A 14 -26.25 12.27 -15.08
CA VAL A 14 -25.35 11.21 -15.57
C VAL A 14 -23.90 11.48 -15.14
N ALA A 15 -23.46 12.74 -15.15
CA ALA A 15 -22.13 13.13 -14.70
C ALA A 15 -21.92 12.90 -13.18
N MET A 16 -22.95 13.11 -12.37
CA MET A 16 -22.87 12.86 -10.92
C MET A 16 -22.81 11.36 -10.57
N LEU A 17 -23.51 10.49 -11.33
CA LEU A 17 -23.38 9.04 -11.15
C LEU A 17 -22.00 8.51 -11.55
N ALA A 18 -21.36 9.09 -12.57
CA ALA A 18 -20.02 8.70 -12.99
C ALA A 18 -18.94 9.05 -11.93
N LEU A 19 -19.12 10.14 -11.19
CA LEU A 19 -18.21 10.54 -10.12
C LEU A 19 -18.32 9.66 -8.87
N ALA A 20 -19.51 9.11 -8.60
CA ALA A 20 -19.74 8.19 -7.48
C ALA A 20 -19.19 6.77 -7.72
N ALA A 21 -18.91 6.42 -8.99
CA ALA A 21 -18.30 5.14 -9.37
C ALA A 21 -16.76 5.15 -9.32
N ALA A 22 -16.15 6.33 -9.17
CA ALA A 22 -14.73 6.44 -8.88
C ALA A 22 -14.48 6.05 -7.41
N GLY A 23 -14.39 4.75 -7.16
CA GLY A 23 -13.84 4.22 -5.92
C GLY A 23 -12.42 4.78 -5.68
N PRO A 24 -11.89 4.65 -4.45
CA PRO A 24 -10.56 5.15 -4.14
C PRO A 24 -9.56 4.62 -5.17
N ALA A 25 -8.80 5.54 -5.78
CA ALA A 25 -7.67 5.21 -6.64
C ALA A 25 -6.52 4.62 -5.79
N GLY A 26 -6.77 3.51 -5.11
CA GLY A 26 -5.71 2.64 -4.65
C GLY A 26 -5.08 2.05 -5.90
N ALA A 27 -3.85 2.45 -6.21
CA ALA A 27 -3.07 1.75 -7.22
C ALA A 27 -3.15 0.25 -6.87
N ALA A 28 -3.61 -0.56 -7.83
CA ALA A 28 -3.72 -1.99 -7.60
C ALA A 28 -2.34 -2.52 -7.17
N CYS A 29 -2.30 -3.40 -6.17
CA CYS A 29 -1.07 -4.09 -5.84
C CYS A 29 -0.63 -4.94 -7.03
N GLU A 30 0.58 -4.70 -7.53
CA GLU A 30 1.12 -5.39 -8.71
C GLU A 30 2.33 -6.24 -8.33
N PRO A 31 2.14 -7.39 -7.66
CA PRO A 31 3.23 -8.18 -7.09
C PRO A 31 4.26 -8.67 -8.12
N ASP A 32 3.87 -8.83 -9.39
CA ASP A 32 4.76 -9.32 -10.45
C ASP A 32 5.63 -8.21 -11.09
N LYS A 33 5.31 -6.93 -10.83
CA LYS A 33 6.01 -5.80 -11.48
C LYS A 33 7.42 -5.58 -10.95
N VAL A 34 7.65 -5.86 -9.66
CA VAL A 34 8.98 -5.68 -9.07
C VAL A 34 9.97 -6.64 -9.71
N ALA A 35 9.62 -7.92 -9.86
CA ALA A 35 10.47 -8.90 -10.54
C ALA A 35 10.75 -8.53 -12.00
N THR A 36 9.77 -7.94 -12.69
CA THR A 36 9.93 -7.48 -14.08
C THR A 36 10.94 -6.32 -14.19
N LYS A 37 10.83 -5.33 -13.30
CA LYS A 37 11.70 -4.13 -13.32
C LYS A 37 13.07 -4.39 -12.71
N TYR A 38 13.13 -5.25 -11.69
CA TYR A 38 14.32 -5.58 -10.91
C TYR A 38 14.50 -7.11 -10.89
N PRO A 39 14.93 -7.72 -12.01
CA PRO A 39 15.07 -9.18 -12.10
C PRO A 39 16.05 -9.75 -11.07
N GLY A 40 17.03 -8.95 -10.64
CA GLY A 40 17.96 -9.32 -9.57
C GLY A 40 17.30 -9.50 -8.19
N LEU A 41 16.06 -9.06 -7.99
CA LEU A 41 15.32 -9.26 -6.73
C LEU A 41 14.36 -10.44 -6.79
N ALA A 42 14.11 -11.02 -7.97
CA ALA A 42 13.17 -12.12 -8.13
C ALA A 42 13.58 -13.32 -7.27
N GLY A 43 12.65 -13.78 -6.42
CA GLY A 43 12.86 -14.91 -5.52
C GLY A 43 13.80 -14.67 -4.33
N LYS A 44 14.38 -13.47 -4.17
CA LYS A 44 15.22 -13.13 -3.03
C LYS A 44 14.38 -12.72 -1.81
N THR A 45 14.93 -12.98 -0.62
CA THR A 45 14.41 -12.41 0.64
C THR A 45 15.17 -11.14 0.95
N LEU A 46 14.47 -10.02 1.08
CA LEU A 46 15.04 -8.73 1.44
C LEU A 46 15.21 -8.61 2.94
N LYS A 47 16.37 -8.15 3.40
CA LYS A 47 16.57 -7.77 4.80
C LYS A 47 16.24 -6.29 4.95
N VAL A 48 15.26 -5.97 5.80
CA VAL A 48 14.85 -4.60 6.09
C VAL A 48 15.36 -4.24 7.47
N GLY A 49 16.33 -3.34 7.52
CA GLY A 49 16.89 -2.82 8.76
C GLY A 49 15.95 -1.82 9.42
N LEU A 50 15.70 -1.98 10.73
CA LEU A 50 14.92 -1.09 11.57
C LEU A 50 15.69 -0.80 12.87
N ASP A 51 15.47 0.35 13.49
CA ASP A 51 15.97 0.68 14.83
C ASP A 51 14.86 0.43 15.87
N PRO A 52 14.84 -0.73 16.56
CA PRO A 52 13.72 -1.13 17.39
C PRO A 52 13.76 -0.49 18.79
N THR A 53 14.10 0.80 18.87
CA THR A 53 14.22 1.57 20.13
C THR A 53 13.23 2.73 20.23
N LEU A 54 12.36 2.93 19.23
CA LEU A 54 11.50 4.11 19.09
C LEU A 54 10.00 3.74 19.12
N PRO A 55 9.41 3.40 20.28
CA PRO A 55 7.97 3.20 20.38
C PRO A 55 7.19 4.51 20.14
N PRO A 56 6.03 4.48 19.45
CA PRO A 56 5.34 3.30 18.88
C PRO A 56 5.74 2.98 17.42
N VAL A 57 6.76 3.65 16.89
CA VAL A 57 7.16 3.59 15.47
C VAL A 57 7.79 2.23 15.14
N MET A 58 8.77 1.81 15.93
CA MET A 58 9.42 0.50 15.81
C MET A 58 10.08 0.16 17.15
N TYR A 59 9.72 -0.99 17.71
CA TYR A 59 10.22 -1.45 19.00
C TYR A 59 10.16 -2.97 19.11
N ARG A 60 10.92 -3.53 20.05
CA ARG A 60 10.87 -4.97 20.38
C ARG A 60 9.53 -5.30 21.06
N ASP A 61 8.85 -6.37 20.61
CA ASP A 61 7.61 -6.81 21.26
C ASP A 61 7.89 -7.18 22.73
N PRO A 62 7.19 -6.58 23.71
CA PRO A 62 7.37 -6.89 25.13
C PRO A 62 7.12 -8.36 25.50
N LYS A 63 6.34 -9.09 24.69
CA LYS A 63 6.04 -10.52 24.88
C LYS A 63 7.00 -11.43 24.13
N ASP A 64 7.68 -10.91 23.11
CA ASP A 64 8.59 -11.66 22.25
C ASP A 64 9.69 -10.73 21.70
N PRO A 65 10.79 -10.52 22.46
CA PRO A 65 11.86 -9.60 22.05
C PRO A 65 12.54 -9.98 20.73
N SER A 66 12.29 -11.17 20.17
CA SER A 66 12.79 -11.51 18.83
C SER A 66 12.07 -10.73 17.72
N LYS A 67 10.86 -10.20 17.99
CA LYS A 67 10.03 -9.50 17.01
C LYS A 67 10.15 -7.99 17.12
N ILE A 68 10.17 -7.33 15.96
CA ILE A 68 10.08 -5.88 15.83
C ILE A 68 8.64 -5.55 15.42
N VAL A 69 7.96 -4.71 16.21
CA VAL A 69 6.56 -4.31 16.07
C VAL A 69 6.42 -2.79 16.12
N GLY A 70 5.28 -2.26 15.65
CA GLY A 70 5.02 -0.83 15.55
C GLY A 70 4.58 -0.40 14.16
N GLN A 71 4.50 0.92 13.94
CA GLN A 71 4.06 1.51 12.68
C GLN A 71 4.93 1.09 11.48
N ASP A 72 6.25 1.18 11.60
CA ASP A 72 7.18 0.91 10.50
C ASP A 72 7.19 -0.57 10.07
N PRO A 73 7.28 -1.57 10.97
CA PRO A 73 7.18 -2.97 10.56
C PRO A 73 5.82 -3.33 9.95
N ASP A 74 4.72 -2.71 10.40
CA ASP A 74 3.39 -2.87 9.78
C ASP A 74 3.34 -2.25 8.37
N MET A 75 3.94 -1.08 8.19
CA MET A 75 4.08 -0.43 6.88
C MET A 75 4.92 -1.29 5.92
N VAL A 76 6.03 -1.84 6.39
CA VAL A 76 6.90 -2.74 5.60
C VAL A 76 6.13 -3.99 5.21
N ASP A 77 5.43 -4.64 6.13
CA ASP A 77 4.60 -5.82 5.83
C ASP A 77 3.56 -5.52 4.74
N ALA A 78 2.81 -4.44 4.88
CA ALA A 78 1.81 -4.03 3.90
C ALA A 78 2.44 -3.75 2.52
N ALA A 79 3.56 -3.02 2.48
CA ALA A 79 4.27 -2.72 1.25
C ALA A 79 4.81 -3.98 0.58
N MET A 80 5.48 -4.86 1.33
CA MET A 80 6.08 -6.08 0.77
C MET A 80 5.02 -7.06 0.26
N LYS A 81 3.88 -7.19 0.96
CA LYS A 81 2.71 -7.95 0.47
C LYS A 81 2.16 -7.37 -0.83
N CYS A 82 2.04 -6.04 -0.91
CA CYS A 82 1.56 -5.36 -2.12
C CYS A 82 2.52 -5.54 -3.31
N LEU A 83 3.83 -5.61 -3.02
CA LEU A 83 4.90 -5.77 -4.00
C LEU A 83 5.26 -7.23 -4.31
N GLY A 84 4.66 -8.21 -3.63
CA GLY A 84 4.96 -9.64 -3.83
C GLY A 84 6.37 -10.05 -3.38
N LEU A 85 6.99 -9.31 -2.47
CA LEU A 85 8.37 -9.53 -2.04
C LEU A 85 8.44 -10.29 -0.72
N LYS A 86 9.40 -11.22 -0.63
CA LYS A 86 9.77 -11.86 0.63
C LYS A 86 10.69 -10.92 1.40
N TYR A 87 10.49 -10.83 2.71
CA TYR A 87 11.31 -9.99 3.57
C TYR A 87 11.55 -10.60 4.95
N GLU A 88 12.57 -10.08 5.63
CA GLU A 88 12.91 -10.31 7.02
C GLU A 88 13.24 -8.97 7.67
N LEU A 89 12.70 -8.72 8.86
CA LEU A 89 13.02 -7.53 9.64
C LEU A 89 14.27 -7.79 10.49
N VAL A 90 15.22 -6.87 10.45
CA VAL A 90 16.50 -6.98 11.16
C VAL A 90 16.71 -5.73 12.01
N GLY A 91 17.06 -5.92 13.28
CA GLY A 91 17.42 -4.81 14.17
C GLY A 91 18.79 -4.24 13.80
N LEU A 92 18.92 -2.92 13.85
CA LEU A 92 20.18 -2.16 13.67
C LEU A 92 20.74 -1.64 15.01
N ASP A 93 20.15 -2.10 16.12
CA ASP A 93 20.54 -1.80 17.51
C ASP A 93 21.87 -2.46 17.94
#